data_AF-A0A819CM48-F1
#
_entry.id   AF-A0A819CM48-F1
#
_cell.length_a   1.000
_cell.length_b   1.000
_cell.length_c   1.000
_cell.angle_alpha   90.00
_cell.angle_beta   90.00
_cell.angle_gamma   90.00
#
_symmetry.space_group_name_H-M   'P 1'
#
loop_
_entity.id
_entity.type
_entity.pdbx_description
1 polymer ?
#
loop_
_entity_poly.entity_id
_entity_poly.type
_entity_poly.pdbx_seq_one_letter_code
_entity_poly.pdbx_strand_id
1 'polypeptide(L)'
;MGSLALTVLTLTLGMFFIFVGQFKVTPQFFPDVHEDMRREFGRVNKVFPLYEMTGWRPFAKNYRMTVGITEIVCGAILVLIPGRLKQLANLILLVVMTGAVYTHYVLHDKFDRMAPGLVFGLLLLTRLIIYRQVAQREQRSSGEKKAPKSDTEEEEEEEVEQESEDQESQNEKVDKQKASRDKKKEKKNI
;
A
#
# COMPACT_ATOMS: atom_id res chain seq x y z
N MET A 1 -11.57 2.73 7.65
CA MET A 1 -10.93 3.50 6.56
C MET A 1 -9.45 3.15 6.56
N GLY A 2 -8.87 2.75 5.42
CA GLY A 2 -7.45 2.37 5.39
C GLY A 2 -6.59 3.59 5.74
N SER A 3 -5.64 3.42 6.67
CA SER A 3 -4.74 4.51 7.06
C SER A 3 -4.12 5.17 5.83
N LEU A 4 -3.93 6.48 5.88
CA LEU A 4 -3.33 7.26 4.78
C LEU A 4 -2.02 6.61 4.29
N ALA A 5 -1.24 6.05 5.21
CA ALA A 5 -0.04 5.28 4.93
C ALA A 5 -0.27 4.11 3.95
N LEU A 6 -1.35 3.32 4.11
CA LEU A 6 -1.67 2.23 3.18
C LEU A 6 -2.05 2.74 1.80
N THR A 7 -2.72 3.89 1.75
CA THR A 7 -3.08 4.54 0.48
C THR A 7 -1.84 5.04 -0.25
N VAL A 8 -0.96 5.76 0.44
CA VAL A 8 0.32 6.25 -0.10
C VAL A 8 1.20 5.08 -0.53
N LEU A 9 1.35 4.06 0.31
CA LEU A 9 2.11 2.85 -0.02
C LEU A 9 1.59 2.18 -1.29
N THR A 10 0.26 2.07 -1.42
CA THR A 10 -0.35 1.48 -2.61
C THR A 10 -0.14 2.33 -3.86
N LEU A 11 -0.28 3.65 -3.74
CA LEU A 11 -0.11 4.58 -4.84
C LEU A 11 1.34 4.55 -5.34
N THR A 12 2.30 4.63 -4.41
CA THR A 12 3.73 4.58 -4.70
C THR A 12 4.11 3.25 -5.36
N LEU A 13 3.65 2.11 -4.83
CA LEU A 13 3.89 0.80 -5.44
C LEU A 13 3.31 0.71 -6.84
N GLY A 14 2.06 1.14 -7.06
CA GLY A 14 1.42 1.06 -8.36
C GLY A 14 2.12 1.93 -9.41
N MET A 15 2.53 3.16 -9.05
CA MET A 15 3.33 4.01 -9.93
C MET A 15 4.70 3.39 -10.23
N PHE A 16 5.35 2.80 -9.23
CA PHE A 16 6.63 2.12 -9.42
C PHE A 16 6.52 0.92 -10.37
N PHE A 17 5.46 0.11 -10.25
CA PHE A 17 5.22 -1.02 -11.16
C PHE A 17 4.93 -0.60 -12.59
N ILE A 18 4.21 0.51 -12.78
CA ILE A 18 4.03 1.10 -14.11
C ILE A 18 5.40 1.47 -14.67
N PHE A 19 6.24 2.16 -13.89
CA PHE A 19 7.57 2.60 -14.34
C PHE A 19 8.50 1.43 -14.69
N VAL A 20 8.61 0.41 -13.82
CA VAL A 20 9.41 -0.78 -14.10
C VAL A 20 8.87 -1.55 -15.30
N GLY A 21 7.55 -1.69 -15.42
CA GLY A 21 6.92 -2.34 -16.56
C GLY A 21 7.19 -1.61 -17.88
N GLN A 22 7.24 -0.26 -17.86
CA GLN A 22 7.64 0.53 -19.02
C GLN A 22 9.07 0.22 -19.47
N PHE A 23 10.02 0.02 -18.56
CA PHE A 23 11.37 -0.43 -18.92
C PHE A 23 11.38 -1.83 -19.54
N LYS A 24 10.43 -2.69 -19.16
CA LYS A 24 10.33 -4.04 -19.75
C LYS A 24 9.82 -4.02 -21.18
N VAL A 25 8.93 -3.09 -21.51
CA VAL A 25 8.27 -2.99 -22.83
C VAL A 25 9.03 -2.07 -23.77
N THR A 26 9.50 -0.91 -23.29
CA THR A 26 10.00 0.18 -24.13
C THR A 26 11.53 0.18 -24.23
N PRO A 27 12.10 -0.05 -25.43
CA PRO A 27 13.56 -0.10 -25.64
C PRO A 27 14.25 1.28 -25.67
N GLN A 28 13.51 2.37 -25.59
CA GLN A 28 14.00 3.71 -25.95
C GLN A 28 14.66 4.47 -24.80
N PHE A 29 14.37 4.12 -23.54
CA PHE A 29 14.83 4.92 -22.41
C PHE A 29 16.27 4.60 -21.99
N PHE A 30 16.72 3.33 -22.07
CA PHE A 30 18.09 2.91 -21.78
C PHE A 30 18.46 1.64 -22.58
N PRO A 31 19.20 1.75 -23.70
CA PRO A 31 19.52 0.61 -24.56
C PRO A 31 20.34 -0.48 -23.84
N ASP A 32 21.23 -0.08 -22.93
CA ASP A 32 22.08 -1.00 -22.14
C ASP A 32 21.25 -1.84 -21.17
N VAL A 33 20.33 -1.22 -20.43
CA VAL A 33 19.39 -1.91 -19.52
C VAL A 33 18.47 -2.85 -20.28
N HIS A 34 18.03 -2.44 -21.48
CA HIS A 34 17.18 -3.26 -22.33
C HIS A 34 17.93 -4.48 -22.90
N GLU A 35 19.23 -4.37 -23.17
CA GLU A 35 20.05 -5.50 -23.56
C GLU A 35 20.29 -6.47 -22.40
N ASP A 36 20.62 -5.96 -21.22
CA ASP A 36 20.78 -6.78 -20.01
C ASP A 36 19.49 -7.54 -19.68
N MET A 37 18.34 -6.87 -19.75
CA MET A 37 17.03 -7.51 -19.61
C MET A 37 16.79 -8.58 -20.66
N ARG A 38 17.15 -8.38 -21.94
CA ARG A 38 17.00 -9.42 -22.96
C ARG A 38 17.86 -10.64 -22.65
N ARG A 39 19.09 -10.45 -22.18
CA ARG A 39 19.99 -11.53 -21.76
C ARG A 39 19.41 -12.30 -20.56
N GLU A 40 18.88 -11.58 -19.58
CA GLU A 40 18.28 -12.15 -18.38
C GLU A 40 17.03 -12.96 -18.71
N PHE A 41 16.10 -12.41 -19.49
CA PHE A 41 14.91 -13.14 -19.95
C PHE A 41 15.27 -14.34 -20.87
N GLY A 42 16.37 -14.26 -21.62
CA GLY A 42 16.91 -15.39 -22.37
C GLY A 42 17.40 -16.53 -21.47
N ARG A 43 18.00 -16.22 -20.32
CA ARG A 43 18.39 -17.22 -19.30
C ARG A 43 17.16 -17.75 -18.55
N VAL A 44 16.23 -16.88 -18.16
CA VAL A 44 14.99 -17.25 -17.45
C VAL A 44 14.14 -18.22 -18.25
N ASN A 45 14.06 -18.07 -19.58
CA ASN A 45 13.32 -19.00 -20.44
C ASN A 45 13.86 -20.45 -20.39
N LYS A 46 15.12 -20.65 -19.97
CA LYS A 46 15.70 -21.99 -19.83
C LYS A 46 15.15 -22.73 -18.61
N VAL A 47 14.81 -22.01 -17.55
CA VAL A 47 14.38 -22.56 -16.25
C VAL A 47 12.91 -22.27 -15.93
N PHE A 48 12.11 -22.00 -16.96
CA PHE A 48 10.72 -21.60 -16.78
C PHE A 48 9.97 -22.67 -15.96
N PRO A 49 9.45 -22.35 -14.75
CA PRO A 49 8.90 -23.36 -13.82
C PRO A 49 7.70 -24.10 -14.41
N LEU A 50 6.93 -23.42 -15.25
CA LEU A 50 5.76 -23.99 -15.93
C LEU A 50 6.14 -24.91 -17.11
N TYR A 51 7.41 -24.96 -17.53
CA TYR A 51 7.86 -25.89 -18.56
C TYR A 51 7.67 -27.35 -18.12
N GLU A 52 7.95 -27.65 -16.85
CA GLU A 52 7.80 -29.01 -16.32
C GLU A 52 6.33 -29.46 -16.31
N MET A 53 5.39 -28.53 -16.18
CA MET A 53 3.96 -28.83 -16.14
C MET A 53 3.29 -28.81 -17.53
N THR A 54 3.73 -27.93 -18.43
CA THR A 54 3.03 -27.67 -19.72
C THR A 54 3.83 -28.09 -20.96
N GLY A 55 5.12 -28.40 -20.82
CA GLY A 55 6.01 -28.75 -21.94
C GLY A 55 6.27 -27.60 -22.93
N TRP A 56 5.69 -26.42 -22.72
CA TRP A 56 5.76 -25.29 -23.64
C TRP A 56 6.76 -24.24 -23.15
N ARG A 57 7.60 -23.74 -24.07
CA ARG A 57 8.57 -22.66 -23.79
C ARG A 57 8.18 -21.39 -24.53
N PRO A 58 7.77 -20.31 -23.82
CA PRO A 58 7.48 -19.05 -24.48
C PRO A 58 8.77 -18.43 -25.05
N PHE A 59 8.67 -17.76 -26.20
CA PHE A 59 9.81 -17.02 -26.72
C PHE A 59 10.17 -15.85 -25.77
N ALA A 60 11.46 -15.66 -25.46
CA ALA A 60 11.92 -14.70 -24.43
C ALA A 60 11.42 -13.26 -24.66
N LYS A 61 11.31 -12.82 -25.92
CA LYS A 61 10.75 -11.51 -26.29
C LYS A 61 9.28 -11.38 -25.85
N ASN A 62 8.47 -12.40 -26.11
CA ASN A 62 7.04 -12.41 -25.81
C ASN A 62 6.80 -12.55 -24.30
N TYR A 63 7.61 -13.37 -23.62
CA TYR A 63 7.54 -13.54 -22.18
C TYR A 63 7.82 -12.21 -21.44
N ARG A 64 8.90 -11.52 -21.80
CA ARG A 64 9.25 -10.21 -21.23
C ARG A 64 8.18 -9.15 -21.48
N MET A 65 7.64 -9.10 -22.69
CA MET A 65 6.58 -8.16 -23.06
C MET A 65 5.29 -8.45 -22.27
N THR A 66 4.93 -9.72 -22.13
CA THR A 66 3.74 -10.13 -21.36
C THR A 66 3.87 -9.77 -19.88
N VAL A 67 5.02 -10.05 -19.27
CA VAL A 67 5.29 -9.67 -17.87
C VAL A 67 5.25 -8.15 -17.70
N GLY A 68 5.89 -7.39 -18.60
CA GLY A 68 5.89 -5.93 -18.56
C GLY A 68 4.49 -5.32 -18.70
N ILE A 69 3.69 -5.79 -19.66
CA ILE A 69 2.30 -5.34 -19.82
C ILE A 69 1.47 -5.69 -18.58
N THR A 70 1.65 -6.90 -18.04
CA THR A 70 0.95 -7.32 -16.82
C THR A 70 1.28 -6.39 -15.65
N GLU A 71 2.55 -6.00 -15.48
CA GLU A 71 2.97 -5.06 -14.44
C GLU A 71 2.34 -3.67 -14.63
N ILE A 72 2.32 -3.15 -15.85
CA ILE A 72 1.71 -1.85 -16.16
C ILE A 72 0.20 -1.88 -15.87
N VAL A 73 -0.51 -2.89 -16.36
CA VAL A 73 -1.96 -3.02 -16.19
C VAL A 73 -2.31 -3.21 -14.71
N CYS A 74 -1.62 -4.10 -14.00
CA CYS A 74 -1.88 -4.32 -12.57
C CYS A 74 -1.48 -3.11 -11.72
N GLY A 75 -0.38 -2.43 -12.04
CA GLY A 75 0.04 -1.18 -11.40
C GLY A 75 -1.00 -0.07 -11.59
N ALA A 76 -1.55 0.06 -12.80
CA ALA A 76 -2.64 1.00 -13.09
C ALA A 76 -3.91 0.66 -12.30
N ILE A 77 -4.30 -0.62 -12.22
CA ILE A 77 -5.44 -1.06 -11.41
C ILE A 77 -5.21 -0.74 -9.93
N LEU A 78 -3.98 -0.93 -9.41
CA LEU A 78 -3.62 -0.59 -8.04
C LEU A 78 -3.77 0.90 -7.72
N VAL A 79 -3.50 1.78 -8.69
CA VAL A 79 -3.60 3.24 -8.50
C VAL A 79 -5.04 3.72 -8.68
N LEU A 80 -5.72 3.25 -9.72
CA LEU A 80 -6.98 3.83 -10.18
C LEU A 80 -8.22 3.19 -9.56
N ILE A 81 -8.17 1.89 -9.21
CA ILE A 81 -9.38 1.12 -8.86
C ILE A 81 -9.37 0.76 -7.37
N PRO A 82 -10.30 1.30 -6.56
CA PRO A 82 -10.58 0.80 -5.22
C PRO A 82 -11.41 -0.50 -5.25
N GLY A 83 -11.29 -1.33 -4.21
CA GLY A 83 -12.12 -2.53 -4.02
C GLY A 83 -11.42 -3.85 -4.34
N ARG A 84 -12.19 -4.88 -4.74
CA ARG A 84 -11.69 -6.25 -4.90
C ARG A 84 -10.70 -6.44 -6.05
N LEU A 85 -10.86 -5.69 -7.14
CA LEU A 85 -9.93 -5.73 -8.29
C LEU A 85 -8.52 -5.30 -7.89
N LYS A 86 -8.41 -4.37 -6.94
CA LYS A 86 -7.14 -3.94 -6.35
C LYS A 86 -6.37 -5.10 -5.70
N GLN A 87 -7.11 -6.02 -5.08
CA GLN A 87 -6.53 -7.18 -4.41
C GLN A 87 -6.11 -8.25 -5.40
N LEU A 88 -6.91 -8.44 -6.46
CA LEU A 88 -6.53 -9.33 -7.55
C LEU A 88 -5.25 -8.85 -8.25
N ALA A 89 -5.17 -7.55 -8.57
CA ALA A 89 -3.96 -6.95 -9.15
C ALA A 89 -2.73 -7.11 -8.22
N ASN A 90 -2.92 -6.92 -6.91
CA ASN A 90 -1.87 -7.16 -5.92
C ASN A 90 -1.41 -8.61 -5.88
N LEU A 91 -2.35 -9.56 -5.94
CA LEU A 91 -2.05 -10.99 -5.97
C LEU A 91 -1.27 -11.35 -7.24
N ILE A 92 -1.70 -10.85 -8.40
CA ILE A 92 -1.02 -11.10 -9.68
C ILE A 92 0.42 -10.55 -9.63
N LEU A 93 0.61 -9.31 -9.18
CA LEU A 93 1.95 -8.73 -9.04
C LEU A 93 2.82 -9.50 -8.05
N LEU A 94 2.23 -9.99 -6.95
CA LEU A 94 2.94 -10.82 -5.98
C LEU A 94 3.42 -12.13 -6.60
N VAL A 95 2.59 -12.78 -7.44
CA VAL A 95 2.97 -13.98 -8.20
C VAL A 95 4.09 -13.66 -9.18
N VAL A 96 4.02 -12.52 -9.88
CA VAL A 96 5.07 -12.09 -10.81
C VAL A 96 6.40 -11.85 -10.08
N MET A 97 6.39 -11.16 -8.94
CA MET A 97 7.59 -10.92 -8.12
C MET A 97 8.17 -12.23 -7.57
N THR A 98 7.31 -13.12 -7.05
CA THR A 98 7.73 -14.45 -6.57
C THR A 98 8.35 -15.28 -7.69
N GLY A 99 7.73 -15.26 -8.87
CA GLY A 99 8.27 -15.93 -10.06
C GLY A 99 9.63 -15.40 -10.48
N ALA A 100 9.82 -14.07 -10.44
CA ALA A 100 11.11 -13.45 -10.72
C ALA A 100 12.19 -13.93 -9.72
N VAL A 101 11.90 -13.87 -8.42
CA VAL A 101 12.81 -14.35 -7.37
C VAL A 101 13.13 -15.83 -7.55
N TYR A 102 12.13 -16.67 -7.81
CA TYR A 102 12.33 -18.10 -8.06
C TYR A 102 13.25 -18.34 -9.24
N THR A 103 13.05 -17.63 -10.35
CA THR A 103 13.89 -17.81 -11.54
C THR A 103 15.35 -17.42 -11.28
N HIS A 104 15.60 -16.36 -10.52
CA HIS A 104 16.97 -15.99 -10.12
C HIS A 104 17.58 -16.97 -9.11
N TYR A 105 16.77 -17.53 -8.21
CA TYR A 105 17.20 -18.56 -7.27
C TYR A 105 17.69 -19.81 -8.00
N VAL A 106 16.94 -20.29 -8.99
CA VAL A 106 17.32 -21.45 -9.82
C VAL A 106 18.50 -21.14 -10.74
N LEU A 107 18.64 -19.89 -11.20
CA LEU A 107 19.81 -19.43 -11.99
C LEU A 107 21.08 -19.27 -11.17
N HIS A 108 21.01 -19.42 -9.84
CA HIS A 108 22.11 -19.15 -8.90
C HIS A 108 22.73 -17.76 -9.11
N ASP A 109 21.89 -16.77 -9.41
CA ASP A 109 22.37 -15.39 -9.55
C ASP A 109 22.71 -14.79 -8.17
N LYS A 110 23.52 -13.73 -8.16
CA LYS A 110 23.89 -13.01 -6.93
C LYS A 110 22.64 -12.45 -6.23
N PHE A 111 22.65 -12.45 -4.90
CA PHE A 111 21.56 -11.92 -4.09
C PHE A 111 21.20 -10.47 -4.43
N ASP A 112 22.17 -9.66 -4.84
CA ASP A 112 21.97 -8.27 -5.26
C ASP A 112 20.95 -8.12 -6.41
N ARG A 113 20.86 -9.11 -7.30
CA ARG A 113 19.88 -9.12 -8.40
C ARG A 113 18.48 -9.57 -7.95
N MET A 114 18.41 -10.37 -6.88
CA MET A 114 17.16 -10.83 -6.27
C MET A 114 16.55 -9.80 -5.32
N ALA A 115 17.37 -8.91 -4.76
CA ALA A 115 16.96 -7.95 -3.75
C ALA A 115 15.76 -7.08 -4.17
N PRO A 116 15.71 -6.49 -5.38
CA PRO A 116 14.54 -5.71 -5.79
C PRO A 116 13.26 -6.55 -5.81
N GLY A 117 13.32 -7.76 -6.39
CA GLY A 117 12.17 -8.67 -6.45
C GLY A 117 11.67 -9.09 -5.07
N LEU A 118 12.59 -9.34 -4.13
CA LEU A 118 12.27 -9.66 -2.74
C LEU A 118 11.63 -8.48 -2.01
N VAL A 119 12.20 -7.28 -2.11
CA VAL A 119 11.66 -6.08 -1.44
C VAL A 119 10.25 -5.80 -1.95
N PHE A 120 10.04 -5.77 -3.26
CA PHE A 120 8.70 -5.54 -3.81
C PHE A 120 7.72 -6.68 -3.51
N GLY A 121 8.18 -7.93 -3.56
CA GLY A 121 7.37 -9.09 -3.18
C GLY A 121 6.90 -9.02 -1.72
N LEU A 122 7.81 -8.70 -0.80
CA LEU A 122 7.47 -8.56 0.63
C LEU A 122 6.54 -7.36 0.87
N LEU A 123 6.75 -6.22 0.22
CA LEU A 123 5.85 -5.06 0.33
C LEU A 123 4.43 -5.35 -0.17
N LEU A 124 4.29 -6.11 -1.27
CA LEU A 124 2.99 -6.55 -1.77
C LEU A 124 2.33 -7.58 -0.85
N LEU A 125 3.14 -8.46 -0.25
CA LEU A 125 2.68 -9.47 0.69
C LEU A 125 2.20 -8.84 2.00
N THR A 126 2.98 -7.93 2.59
CA THR A 126 2.58 -7.22 3.82
C THR A 126 1.30 -6.43 3.58
N ARG A 127 1.18 -5.72 2.46
CA ARG A 127 -0.07 -5.06 2.05
C ARG A 127 -1.25 -6.04 1.98
N LEU A 128 -1.05 -7.23 1.39
CA LEU A 128 -2.07 -8.26 1.30
C LEU A 128 -2.48 -8.79 2.68
N ILE A 129 -1.50 -9.04 3.55
CA ILE A 129 -1.73 -9.50 4.93
C ILE A 129 -2.53 -8.46 5.70
N ILE A 130 -2.15 -7.19 5.65
CA ILE A 130 -2.87 -6.10 6.32
C ILE A 130 -4.32 -6.04 5.82
N TYR A 131 -4.54 -6.13 4.51
CA TYR A 131 -5.90 -6.16 3.96
C TYR A 131 -6.71 -7.34 4.50
N ARG A 132 -6.13 -8.54 4.60
CA ARG A 132 -6.82 -9.71 5.17
C ARG A 132 -7.08 -9.56 6.65
N GLN A 133 -6.15 -8.98 7.41
CA GLN A 133 -6.33 -8.71 8.83
C GLN A 133 -7.47 -7.71 9.08
N VAL A 134 -7.51 -6.61 8.32
CA VAL A 134 -8.60 -5.62 8.41
C VAL A 134 -9.94 -6.26 8.04
N ALA A 135 -10.00 -7.03 6.95
CA ALA A 135 -11.22 -7.72 6.53
C ALA A 135 -11.70 -8.75 7.56
N GLN A 136 -10.79 -9.44 8.26
CA GLN A 136 -11.15 -10.37 9.34
C GLN A 136 -11.70 -9.64 10.58
N ARG A 137 -11.13 -8.48 10.94
CA ARG A 137 -11.64 -7.66 12.05
C ARG A 137 -13.06 -7.17 11.77
N GLU A 138 -13.34 -6.71 10.56
CA GLU A 138 -14.68 -6.27 10.12
C GLU A 138 -15.73 -7.42 10.17
N GLN A 139 -15.30 -8.66 9.88
CA GLN A 139 -16.17 -9.83 9.96
C GLN A 139 -16.43 -10.24 11.42
N ARG A 140 -15.41 -10.16 12.28
CA ARG A 140 -15.54 -10.50 13.71
C ARG A 140 -16.45 -9.51 14.44
N SER A 141 -16.33 -8.21 14.16
CA SER A 141 -17.20 -7.18 14.73
C SER A 141 -18.65 -7.24 14.20
N SER A 142 -18.88 -7.84 13.03
CA SER A 142 -20.22 -8.05 12.48
C SER A 142 -20.90 -9.32 13.02
N GLY A 143 -20.13 -10.34 13.43
CA GLY A 143 -20.64 -11.57 14.05
C GLY A 143 -21.08 -11.41 15.50
N GLU A 144 -20.61 -10.36 16.20
CA GLU A 144 -20.91 -10.09 17.61
C GLU A 144 -22.19 -9.27 17.82
N LYS A 145 -22.88 -8.84 16.74
CA LYS A 145 -24.15 -8.07 16.81
C LYS A 145 -25.40 -8.94 17.09
N LYS A 146 -25.29 -9.94 17.97
CA LYS A 146 -26.43 -10.54 18.68
C LYS A 146 -26.25 -10.30 20.20
N ALA A 147 -26.95 -9.28 20.70
CA ALA A 147 -27.05 -8.80 22.10
C ALA A 147 -25.94 -7.83 22.59
N PRO A 148 -26.25 -6.87 23.49
CA PRO A 148 -25.93 -5.45 23.26
C PRO A 148 -24.81 -4.85 24.14
N LYS A 149 -24.07 -3.92 23.52
CA LYS A 149 -23.33 -2.74 24.03
C LYS A 149 -22.46 -2.85 25.29
N SER A 150 -21.15 -2.65 25.11
CA SER A 150 -20.36 -1.66 25.87
C SER A 150 -18.93 -1.56 25.32
N ASP A 151 -18.73 -0.61 24.42
CA ASP A 151 -17.70 0.45 24.43
C ASP A 151 -16.55 0.29 25.44
N THR A 152 -15.31 0.28 24.94
CA THR A 152 -14.15 0.96 25.55
C THR A 152 -13.21 1.29 24.39
N GLU A 153 -13.22 2.57 24.07
CA GLU A 153 -12.67 3.24 22.90
C GLU A 153 -11.18 3.58 23.09
N GLU A 154 -10.58 4.29 22.12
CA GLU A 154 -9.51 5.27 22.37
C GLU A 154 -8.14 4.81 22.92
N GLU A 155 -7.14 4.72 22.02
CA GLU A 155 -5.77 5.17 22.36
C GLU A 155 -5.17 5.82 21.10
N GLU A 156 -5.63 7.04 20.81
CA GLU A 156 -4.85 8.13 20.17
C GLU A 156 -5.70 9.40 20.00
N GLU A 157 -7.00 9.38 20.38
CA GLU A 157 -7.84 10.58 20.50
C GLU A 157 -7.91 11.18 21.92
N GLU A 158 -7.37 10.54 22.98
CA GLU A 158 -7.38 11.12 24.34
C GLU A 158 -6.30 12.18 24.62
N GLU A 159 -5.21 12.30 23.84
CA GLU A 159 -4.14 13.27 24.19
C GLU A 159 -4.26 14.64 23.51
N VAL A 160 -5.20 14.84 22.57
CA VAL A 160 -5.27 16.10 21.78
C VAL A 160 -6.57 16.88 21.98
N GLU A 161 -7.68 16.26 22.38
CA GLU A 161 -8.94 16.99 22.63
C GLU A 161 -9.00 17.67 24.01
N GLN A 162 -8.27 17.18 25.03
CA GLN A 162 -8.24 17.83 26.35
C GLN A 162 -7.50 19.18 26.36
N GLU A 163 -6.53 19.42 25.46
CA GLU A 163 -5.77 20.68 25.46
C GLU A 163 -6.47 21.83 24.71
N SER A 164 -7.46 21.54 23.84
CA SER A 164 -8.11 22.56 23.01
C SER A 164 -9.42 23.12 23.59
N GLU A 165 -10.21 22.33 24.33
CA GLU A 165 -11.44 22.81 24.97
C GLU A 165 -11.22 23.57 26.30
N ASP A 166 -10.10 23.32 26.99
CA ASP A 166 -9.75 24.03 28.23
C ASP A 166 -9.25 25.47 27.98
N GLN A 167 -8.77 25.79 26.78
CA GLN A 167 -8.38 27.17 26.42
C GLN A 167 -9.58 28.05 26.03
N GLU A 168 -10.62 27.49 25.42
CA GLU A 168 -11.78 28.27 24.97
C GLU A 168 -12.74 28.59 26.15
N SER A 169 -12.88 27.66 27.10
CA SER A 169 -13.73 27.84 28.28
C SER A 169 -13.14 28.74 29.39
N GLN A 170 -11.81 28.93 29.41
CA GLN A 170 -11.16 29.91 30.31
C GLN A 170 -11.27 31.34 29.78
N ASN A 171 -11.22 31.56 28.46
CA ASN A 171 -11.35 32.89 27.89
C ASN A 171 -12.77 33.47 28.06
N GLU A 172 -13.81 32.64 27.98
CA GLU A 172 -15.20 33.10 28.12
C GLU A 172 -15.61 33.40 29.59
N LYS A 173 -14.97 32.74 30.57
CA LYS A 173 -15.22 32.99 32.01
C LYS A 173 -14.53 34.26 32.51
N VAL A 174 -13.37 34.63 31.96
CA VAL A 174 -12.66 35.87 32.31
C VAL A 174 -13.44 37.12 31.85
N ASP A 175 -14.09 37.07 30.69
CA ASP A 175 -14.89 38.19 30.17
C ASP A 175 -16.21 38.40 30.93
N LYS A 176 -16.89 37.32 31.34
CA LYS A 176 -18.12 37.41 32.15
C LYS A 176 -17.88 37.91 33.57
N GLN A 177 -16.69 37.69 34.14
CA GLN A 177 -16.37 38.15 35.50
C GLN A 177 -15.94 39.62 35.57
N LYS A 178 -15.37 40.18 34.49
CA LYS A 178 -15.07 41.63 34.38
C LYS A 178 -16.35 42.47 34.28
N ALA A 179 -17.33 42.05 33.48
CA ALA A 179 -18.60 42.79 33.30
C ALA A 179 -19.47 42.87 34.58
N SER A 180 -19.29 41.93 35.51
CA SER A 180 -20.00 41.88 36.80
C SER A 180 -19.39 42.82 37.86
N ARG A 181 -18.07 43.07 37.80
CA ARG A 181 -17.38 43.95 38.77
C ARG A 181 -17.61 45.44 38.51
N ASP A 182 -17.81 45.86 37.26
CA ASP A 182 -18.06 47.28 36.95
C ASP A 182 -19.48 47.72 37.36
N LYS A 183 -20.50 46.86 37.23
CA LYS A 183 -21.87 47.15 37.73
C LYS A 183 -21.97 47.28 39.24
N LYS A 184 -21.00 46.75 40.00
CA LYS A 184 -20.98 46.83 41.47
C LYS A 184 -20.27 48.07 42.01
N LYS A 185 -19.45 48.75 41.19
CA LYS A 185 -18.81 50.02 41.57
C LYS A 185 -19.72 51.24 41.35
N GLU A 186 -20.63 51.20 40.39
CA GLU A 186 -21.54 52.32 40.12
C GLU A 186 -22.69 52.45 41.14
N LYS A 187 -23.04 51.38 41.86
CA LYS A 187 -24.07 51.39 42.92
C LYS A 187 -23.56 51.79 44.32
N LYS A 188 -22.29 52.19 44.47
CA LYS A 188 -21.71 52.50 45.79
C LYS A 188 -21.29 53.98 45.98
N ASN A 189 -21.60 54.85 45.02
CA ASN A 189 -21.31 56.30 45.06
C ASN A 189 -22.57 57.19 44.94
N ILE A 190 -23.72 56.73 45.44
CA ILE A 190 -24.88 57.58 45.75
C ILE A 190 -25.27 57.33 47.20
#